data_AF-A0A9W9YMK7-F1
#
_entry.id   AF-A0A9W9YMK7-F1
#
_cell.length_a   1.000
_cell.length_b   1.000
_cell.length_c   1.000
_cell.angle_alpha   90.00
_cell.angle_beta   90.00
_cell.angle_gamma   90.00
#
_symmetry.space_group_name_H-M   'P 1'
#
loop_
_entity.id
_entity.type
_entity.pdbx_description
1 polymer ?
#
loop_
_entity_poly.entity_id
_entity_poly.type
_entity_poly.pdbx_seq_one_letter_code
_entity_poly.pdbx_strand_id
1 'polypeptide(L)'
;MYLIYLETPYFKFVRDTLSYIVLVVLHYALCLSPSTIAFSGLEWAILVFFIGRYLVEGKQIWDILQRIKQRREGAQSKWIRLKTLSIYLSDCWNRLDFVSLLVYLIIFTLRLAIVVMSGSEMNNRALAIAGYFYSFNTLRLTLRAFGYVMEHSRHIGPIQIALFSILADIRIIFWQFAAAILAFSIAITKVYMAEKSFIANGSDGNYIICTNSGPSCWWTIITHLFWTLLGASEETEPVTSVDVPSVTLARLLYATFHIFGVILLFNMLIALLSNTYQRTQDNSLKEWSIKRAIVIQTYDGYGPIPVPLNIMYSFLKLLVRGKEKEKAWADVDEGVGIEGLLLTCECMSCQDDETCHGARHGKSFSSEFPHFEVAILETGEKRLLAVGVVTEEYSTKYMPGWKNGSVGYHTDDGMIIRDNIRRETKGPAMARRGDRIRCTVMFENKRERDGKVPVVFTLNGKKIIMKEGEDQIFMDADKPLYPCISMTDGCSVLVKMCSREDLDSKATAQSMEKRMTEIKEQNESSIARLAKLEKGVEDVLAILKDILKKDPPKV
;
A
#
# COMPACT_ATOMS: atom_id res chain seq x y z
N MET A 1 19.98 -12.00 11.78
CA MET A 1 18.75 -11.85 12.59
C MET A 1 18.14 -10.43 12.52
N TYR A 2 18.89 -9.35 12.81
CA TYR A 2 18.36 -7.97 12.78
C TYR A 2 17.91 -7.47 11.38
N LEU A 3 18.55 -7.92 10.30
CA LEU A 3 18.21 -7.51 8.93
C LEU A 3 16.82 -8.01 8.48
N ILE A 4 16.45 -9.24 8.87
CA ILE A 4 15.13 -9.85 8.60
C ILE A 4 14.02 -9.01 9.24
N TYR A 5 14.26 -8.47 10.43
CA TYR A 5 13.32 -7.59 11.13
C TYR A 5 13.10 -6.26 10.41
N LEU A 6 14.16 -5.71 9.79
CA LEU A 6 14.10 -4.46 9.02
C LEU A 6 13.39 -4.62 7.66
N GLU A 7 13.38 -5.84 7.11
CA GLU A 7 12.73 -6.15 5.84
C GLU A 7 11.27 -6.55 5.98
N THR A 8 10.83 -6.87 7.19
CA THR A 8 9.44 -7.25 7.47
C THR A 8 8.49 -6.06 7.21
N PRO A 9 7.41 -6.22 6.41
CA PRO A 9 6.50 -5.13 6.03
C PRO A 9 5.90 -4.38 7.21
N TYR A 10 5.61 -5.08 8.31
CA TYR A 10 5.09 -4.48 9.53
C TYR A 10 6.03 -3.42 10.12
N PHE A 11 7.33 -3.73 10.22
CA PHE A 11 8.31 -2.78 10.77
C PHE A 11 8.57 -1.61 9.82
N LYS A 12 8.50 -1.83 8.50
CA LYS A 12 8.54 -0.75 7.51
C LYS A 12 7.37 0.22 7.71
N PHE A 13 6.15 -0.30 7.90
CA PHE A 13 4.97 0.51 8.20
C PHE A 13 5.14 1.33 9.48
N VAL A 14 5.48 0.69 10.61
CA VAL A 14 5.63 1.38 11.91
C VAL A 14 6.64 2.51 11.82
N ARG A 15 7.78 2.29 11.15
CA ARG A 15 8.82 3.32 11.00
C ARG A 15 8.40 4.46 10.08
N ASP A 16 7.70 4.16 8.99
CA ASP A 16 7.12 5.22 8.14
C ASP A 16 6.09 6.05 8.92
N THR A 17 5.22 5.40 9.70
CA THR A 17 4.26 6.08 10.58
C THR A 17 4.95 6.96 11.61
N LEU A 18 5.99 6.47 12.28
CA LEU A 18 6.76 7.27 13.24
C LEU A 18 7.43 8.47 12.57
N SER A 19 8.05 8.26 11.40
CA SER A 19 8.60 9.35 10.59
C SER A 19 7.52 10.40 10.27
N TYR A 20 6.32 9.95 9.91
CA TYR A 20 5.22 10.85 9.60
C TYR A 20 4.73 11.65 10.81
N ILE A 21 4.66 11.02 11.99
CA ILE A 21 4.34 11.70 13.25
C ILE A 21 5.37 12.79 13.55
N VAL A 22 6.67 12.50 13.37
CA VAL A 22 7.72 13.52 13.53
C VAL A 22 7.51 14.69 12.57
N LEU A 23 7.16 14.43 11.30
CA LEU A 23 6.85 15.49 10.34
C LEU A 23 5.68 16.37 10.81
N VAL A 24 4.60 15.78 11.31
CA VAL A 24 3.45 16.52 11.85
C VAL A 24 3.87 17.39 13.05
N VAL A 25 4.69 16.85 13.96
CA VAL A 25 5.19 17.60 15.13
C VAL A 25 6.05 18.79 14.69
N LEU A 26 6.91 18.63 13.67
CA LEU A 26 7.70 19.72 13.11
C LEU A 26 6.82 20.82 12.51
N HIS A 27 5.78 20.45 11.75
CA HIS A 27 4.80 21.42 11.23
C HIS A 27 4.05 22.14 12.33
N TYR A 28 3.66 21.42 13.38
CA TYR A 28 2.96 22.01 14.52
C TYR A 28 3.85 23.03 15.22
N ALA A 29 5.13 22.69 15.45
CA ALA A 29 6.11 23.62 16.00
C ALA A 29 6.30 24.87 15.11
N LEU A 30 6.31 24.69 13.79
CA LEU A 30 6.38 25.81 12.83
C LEU A 30 5.12 26.68 12.89
N CYS A 31 3.91 26.09 12.91
CA CYS A 31 2.65 26.82 12.99
C CYS A 31 2.46 27.59 14.31
N LEU A 32 3.10 27.15 15.39
CA LEU A 32 3.13 27.86 16.67
C LEU A 32 4.19 28.96 16.74
N SER A 33 5.13 28.97 15.79
CA SER A 33 6.20 29.96 15.72
C SER A 33 5.81 31.15 14.84
N PRO A 34 6.25 32.38 15.14
CA PRO A 34 6.03 33.52 14.28
C PRO A 34 6.77 33.35 12.94
N SER A 35 6.14 33.79 11.85
CA SER A 35 6.73 33.73 10.51
C SER A 35 7.83 34.78 10.33
N THR A 36 9.03 34.35 9.98
CA THR A 36 10.19 35.23 9.65
C THR A 36 10.50 35.20 8.16
N ILE A 37 11.23 36.20 7.64
CA ILE A 37 11.69 36.17 6.24
C ILE A 37 12.78 35.12 6.05
N ALA A 38 13.78 35.08 6.93
CA ALA A 38 14.82 34.07 6.86
C ALA A 38 14.24 32.66 7.10
N PHE A 39 14.77 31.67 6.39
CA PHE A 39 14.41 30.28 6.61
C PHE A 39 14.82 29.83 8.01
N SER A 40 13.85 29.35 8.77
CA SER A 40 14.11 28.78 10.10
C SER A 40 14.74 27.38 10.01
N GLY A 41 15.43 26.95 11.07
CA GLY A 41 15.94 25.58 11.16
C GLY A 41 14.82 24.52 11.06
N LEU A 42 13.61 24.85 11.53
CA LEU A 42 12.43 23.98 11.39
C LEU A 42 12.01 23.82 9.93
N GLU A 43 12.00 24.89 9.14
CA GLU A 43 11.68 24.82 7.71
C GLU A 43 12.68 23.97 6.94
N TRP A 44 13.98 24.07 7.28
CA TRP A 44 14.99 23.19 6.69
C TRP A 44 14.76 21.73 7.05
N ALA A 45 14.46 21.42 8.32
CA ALA A 45 14.15 20.06 8.75
C ALA A 45 12.92 19.51 7.98
N ILE A 46 11.85 20.30 7.91
CA ILE A 46 10.62 19.95 7.17
C ILE A 46 10.91 19.71 5.67
N LEU A 47 11.77 20.53 5.06
CA LEU A 47 12.16 20.36 3.66
C LEU A 47 12.82 19.00 3.42
N VAL A 48 13.72 18.57 4.31
CA VAL A 48 14.38 17.26 4.19
C VAL A 48 13.35 16.13 4.25
N PHE A 49 12.36 16.20 5.15
CA PHE A 49 11.28 15.21 5.19
C PHE A 49 10.46 15.19 3.89
N PHE A 50 10.10 16.36 3.37
CA PHE A 50 9.34 16.43 2.12
C PHE A 50 10.11 15.90 0.92
N ILE A 51 11.42 16.20 0.80
CA ILE A 51 12.29 15.60 -0.22
C ILE A 51 12.23 14.07 -0.14
N GLY A 52 12.35 13.52 1.07
CA GLY A 52 12.23 12.08 1.28
C GLY A 52 10.87 11.53 0.86
N ARG A 53 9.76 12.23 1.16
CA ARG A 53 8.41 11.86 0.72
C ARG A 53 8.24 11.92 -0.80
N TYR A 54 8.76 12.95 -1.48
CA TYR A 54 8.74 13.02 -2.94
C TYR A 54 9.41 11.80 -3.58
N LEU A 55 10.52 11.31 -3.01
CA LEU A 55 11.19 10.10 -3.50
C LEU A 55 10.34 8.84 -3.30
N VAL A 56 9.67 8.70 -2.15
CA VAL A 56 8.80 7.55 -1.87
C VAL A 56 7.60 7.53 -2.83
N GLU A 57 6.87 8.64 -2.94
CA GLU A 57 5.71 8.73 -3.83
C GLU A 57 6.11 8.61 -5.31
N GLY A 58 7.23 9.23 -5.69
CA GLY A 58 7.79 9.12 -7.04
C GLY A 58 8.13 7.67 -7.41
N LYS A 59 8.72 6.91 -6.47
CA LYS A 59 8.99 5.48 -6.66
C LYS A 59 7.69 4.68 -6.79
N GLN A 60 6.69 4.93 -5.96
CA GLN A 60 5.40 4.24 -6.04
C GLN A 60 4.71 4.47 -7.40
N ILE A 61 4.67 5.72 -7.88
CA ILE A 61 4.13 6.05 -9.20
C ILE A 61 4.96 5.37 -10.31
N TRP A 62 6.28 5.35 -10.17
CA TRP A 62 7.16 4.68 -11.12
C TRP A 62 6.89 3.17 -11.21
N ASP A 63 6.73 2.49 -10.07
CA ASP A 63 6.46 1.05 -10.03
C ASP A 63 5.09 0.70 -10.62
N ILE A 64 4.09 1.58 -10.47
CA ILE A 64 2.79 1.44 -11.17
C ILE A 64 2.96 1.67 -12.67
N LEU A 65 3.71 2.70 -13.07
CA LEU A 65 3.98 3.01 -14.47
C LEU A 65 4.66 1.85 -15.19
N GLN A 66 5.68 1.24 -14.57
CA GLN A 66 6.38 0.08 -15.12
C GLN A 66 5.45 -1.11 -15.30
N ARG A 67 4.62 -1.44 -14.30
CA ARG A 67 3.62 -2.52 -14.39
C ARG A 67 2.62 -2.32 -15.52
N ILE A 68 2.21 -1.08 -15.80
CA ILE A 68 1.28 -0.76 -16.90
C ILE A 68 2.00 -0.82 -18.25
N LYS A 69 3.24 -0.33 -18.32
CA LYS A 69 4.05 -0.36 -19.54
C LYS A 69 4.32 -1.80 -19.98
N GLN A 70 4.62 -2.69 -19.03
CA GLN A 70 4.84 -4.13 -19.27
C GLN A 70 3.58 -4.85 -19.77
N ARG A 71 2.37 -4.42 -19.35
CA ARG A 71 1.10 -5.03 -19.79
C ARG A 71 0.56 -4.53 -21.13
N ARG A 72 1.11 -3.46 -21.69
CA ARG A 72 0.62 -2.85 -22.94
C ARG A 72 1.79 -2.33 -23.76
N GLU A 73 2.33 -3.19 -24.61
CA GLU A 73 3.15 -2.76 -25.72
C GLU A 73 2.25 -2.03 -26.74
N GLY A 74 2.57 -0.77 -27.07
CA GLY A 74 1.88 -0.02 -28.14
C GLY A 74 0.88 1.08 -27.74
N ALA A 75 0.59 1.29 -26.44
CA ALA A 75 -0.32 2.38 -26.03
C ALA A 75 0.35 3.77 -26.03
N GLN A 76 -0.40 4.82 -26.42
CA GLN A 76 0.10 6.20 -26.47
C GLN A 76 0.64 6.68 -25.11
N SER A 77 1.84 7.25 -25.08
CA SER A 77 2.59 7.61 -23.86
C SER A 77 1.81 8.51 -22.87
N LYS A 78 1.03 9.46 -23.38
CA LYS A 78 0.19 10.36 -22.57
C LYS A 78 -0.94 9.61 -21.86
N TRP A 79 -1.60 8.67 -22.56
CA TRP A 79 -2.67 7.86 -22.00
C TRP A 79 -2.17 6.93 -20.89
N ILE A 80 -0.98 6.35 -21.07
CA ILE A 80 -0.33 5.52 -20.05
C ILE A 80 -0.09 6.34 -18.77
N ARG A 81 0.43 7.57 -18.88
CA ARG A 81 0.67 8.45 -17.73
C ARG A 81 -0.63 8.85 -17.02
N LEU A 82 -1.67 9.23 -17.78
CA LEU A 82 -2.99 9.58 -17.20
C LEU A 82 -3.62 8.38 -16.49
N LYS A 83 -3.55 7.18 -17.08
CA LYS A 83 -4.06 5.96 -16.46
C LYS A 83 -3.29 5.60 -15.19
N THR A 84 -1.97 5.75 -15.20
CA THR A 84 -1.10 5.55 -14.02
C THR A 84 -1.54 6.48 -12.88
N LEU A 85 -1.70 7.78 -13.17
CA LEU A 85 -2.13 8.77 -12.19
C LEU A 85 -3.55 8.49 -11.68
N SER A 86 -4.47 8.07 -12.57
CA SER A 86 -5.84 7.72 -12.19
C SER A 86 -5.89 6.52 -11.23
N ILE A 87 -5.08 5.48 -11.47
CA ILE A 87 -4.97 4.33 -10.57
C ILE A 87 -4.38 4.76 -9.23
N TYR A 88 -3.32 5.57 -9.24
CA TYR A 88 -2.71 6.08 -8.02
C TYR A 88 -3.68 6.95 -7.18
N LEU A 89 -4.39 7.88 -7.81
CA LEU A 89 -5.35 8.80 -7.16
C LEU A 89 -6.73 8.17 -6.87
N SER A 90 -6.93 6.91 -7.26
CA SER A 90 -8.15 6.18 -6.90
C SER A 90 -8.25 5.97 -5.38
N ASP A 91 -7.10 5.85 -4.70
CA ASP A 91 -7.03 5.79 -3.25
C ASP A 91 -7.14 7.19 -2.62
N CYS A 92 -7.99 7.32 -1.59
CA CYS A 92 -8.23 8.58 -0.89
C CYS A 92 -6.97 9.09 -0.17
N TRP A 93 -6.17 8.19 0.40
CA TRP A 93 -4.97 8.53 1.12
C TRP A 93 -3.84 8.96 0.19
N ASN A 94 -3.63 8.24 -0.91
CA ASN A 94 -2.67 8.63 -1.95
C ASN A 94 -3.02 10.00 -2.55
N ARG A 95 -4.33 10.30 -2.68
CA ARG A 95 -4.82 11.61 -3.12
C ARG A 95 -4.47 12.69 -2.10
N LEU A 96 -4.68 12.42 -0.81
CA LEU A 96 -4.34 13.35 0.26
C LEU A 96 -2.82 13.59 0.33
N ASP A 97 -2.00 12.56 0.19
CA ASP A 97 -0.54 12.66 0.14
C ASP A 97 -0.07 13.49 -1.06
N PHE A 98 -0.59 13.22 -2.27
CA PHE A 98 -0.27 13.98 -3.47
C PHE A 98 -0.63 15.46 -3.36
N VAL A 99 -1.82 15.74 -2.80
CA VAL A 99 -2.32 17.10 -2.63
C VAL A 99 -1.52 17.86 -1.55
N SER A 100 -1.04 17.18 -0.51
CA SER A 100 -0.14 17.74 0.50
C SER A 100 1.25 18.05 -0.08
N LEU A 101 1.79 17.15 -0.90
CA LEU A 101 3.03 17.39 -1.64
C LEU A 101 2.90 18.57 -2.62
N LEU A 102 1.78 18.71 -3.31
CA LEU A 102 1.55 19.84 -4.21
C LEU A 102 1.49 21.16 -3.44
N VAL A 103 0.77 21.21 -2.32
CA VAL A 103 0.71 22.43 -1.49
C VAL A 103 2.08 22.76 -0.91
N TYR A 104 2.85 21.77 -0.47
CA TYR A 104 4.20 22.04 0.02
C TYR A 104 5.13 22.59 -1.07
N LEU A 105 5.00 22.13 -2.31
CA LEU A 105 5.74 22.70 -3.44
C LEU A 105 5.41 24.18 -3.64
N ILE A 106 4.12 24.54 -3.55
CA ILE A 106 3.66 25.94 -3.63
C ILE A 106 4.21 26.77 -2.46
N ILE A 107 4.22 26.22 -1.26
CA ILE A 107 4.81 26.88 -0.08
C ILE A 107 6.29 27.16 -0.32
N PHE A 108 7.05 26.15 -0.73
CA PHE A 108 8.49 26.27 -0.94
C PHE A 108 8.83 27.30 -2.01
N THR A 109 8.13 27.31 -3.14
CA THR A 109 8.35 28.31 -4.20
C THR A 109 7.98 29.72 -3.75
N LEU A 110 6.87 29.88 -3.01
CA LEU A 110 6.46 31.15 -2.44
C LEU A 110 7.48 31.67 -1.41
N ARG A 111 7.99 30.80 -0.53
CA ARG A 111 9.02 31.14 0.46
C ARG A 111 10.34 31.52 -0.20
N LEU A 112 10.76 30.78 -1.22
CA LEU A 112 11.94 31.11 -2.00
C LEU A 112 11.81 32.48 -2.67
N ALA A 113 10.65 32.79 -3.26
CA ALA A 113 10.39 34.10 -3.85
C ALA A 113 10.43 35.23 -2.81
N ILE A 114 9.83 35.04 -1.63
CA ILE A 114 9.84 36.03 -0.53
C ILE A 114 11.27 36.36 -0.09
N VAL A 115 12.11 35.34 0.06
CA VAL A 115 13.52 35.51 0.46
C VAL A 115 14.30 36.26 -0.61
N VAL A 116 14.16 35.89 -1.89
CA VAL A 116 14.88 36.53 -3.00
C VAL A 116 14.47 37.99 -3.17
N MET A 117 13.18 38.29 -3.05
CA MET A 117 12.65 39.65 -3.21
C MET A 117 13.03 40.60 -2.05
N SER A 118 13.67 40.10 -0.99
CA SER A 118 14.26 40.89 0.11
C SER A 118 13.34 42.02 0.65
N GLY A 119 12.08 41.70 0.91
CA GLY A 119 11.09 42.65 1.46
C GLY A 119 11.25 42.88 2.97
N SER A 120 10.49 43.81 3.55
CA SER A 120 10.36 43.93 5.01
C SER A 120 9.42 42.87 5.59
N GLU A 121 9.65 42.45 6.83
CA GLU A 121 8.76 41.49 7.53
C GLU A 121 7.36 42.07 7.79
N MET A 122 7.30 43.38 8.08
CA MET A 122 6.07 44.09 8.35
C MET A 122 5.22 44.29 7.09
N ASN A 123 3.91 44.06 7.22
CA ASN A 123 2.89 44.24 6.17
C ASN A 123 3.11 43.40 4.89
N ASN A 124 3.81 42.27 5.01
CA ASN A 124 4.02 41.36 3.88
C ASN A 124 2.87 40.35 3.75
N ARG A 125 1.90 40.64 2.88
CA ARG A 125 0.77 39.72 2.61
C ARG A 125 1.21 38.37 2.06
N ALA A 126 2.31 38.30 1.30
CA ALA A 126 2.80 37.04 0.76
C ALA A 126 3.31 36.11 1.87
N LEU A 127 3.94 36.68 2.91
CA LEU A 127 4.36 35.93 4.10
C LEU A 127 3.16 35.37 4.88
N ALA A 128 2.09 36.16 5.02
CA ALA A 128 0.84 35.69 5.64
C ALA A 128 0.19 34.56 4.83
N ILE A 129 0.13 34.70 3.50
CA ILE A 129 -0.40 33.66 2.59
C ILE A 129 0.42 32.37 2.71
N ALA A 130 1.75 32.46 2.79
CA ALA A 130 2.59 31.28 3.04
C ALA A 130 2.25 30.60 4.38
N GLY A 131 2.04 31.39 5.43
CA GLY A 131 1.55 30.89 6.73
C GLY A 131 0.21 30.16 6.63
N TYR A 132 -0.76 30.71 5.89
CA TYR A 132 -2.05 30.04 5.68
C TYR A 132 -1.90 28.69 4.97
N PHE A 133 -1.01 28.62 3.96
CA PHE A 133 -0.71 27.34 3.31
C PHE A 133 -0.03 26.35 4.24
N TYR A 134 0.91 26.78 5.09
CA TYR A 134 1.49 25.92 6.14
C TYR A 134 0.42 25.35 7.07
N SER A 135 -0.51 26.18 7.56
CA SER A 135 -1.62 25.73 8.41
C SER A 135 -2.51 24.72 7.70
N PHE A 136 -2.87 24.99 6.45
CA PHE A 136 -3.69 24.08 5.65
C PHE A 136 -2.99 22.75 5.34
N ASN A 137 -1.67 22.78 5.09
CA ASN A 137 -0.89 21.57 4.90
C ASN A 137 -0.80 20.77 6.20
N THR A 138 -0.61 21.44 7.35
CA THR A 138 -0.59 20.80 8.68
C THR A 138 -1.91 20.08 8.99
N LEU A 139 -3.05 20.69 8.66
CA LEU A 139 -4.36 20.03 8.76
C LEU A 139 -4.39 18.71 7.98
N ARG A 140 -3.90 18.70 6.73
CA ARG A 140 -3.89 17.50 5.89
C ARG A 140 -2.93 16.43 6.42
N LEU A 141 -1.71 16.81 6.78
CA LEU A 141 -0.74 15.88 7.39
C LEU A 141 -1.32 15.25 8.66
N THR A 142 -2.03 16.04 9.47
CA THR A 142 -2.71 15.53 10.67
C THR A 142 -3.78 14.51 10.32
N LEU A 143 -4.63 14.78 9.33
CA LEU A 143 -5.62 13.81 8.83
C LEU A 143 -4.97 12.52 8.32
N ARG A 144 -3.80 12.62 7.66
CA ARG A 144 -3.05 11.44 7.23
C ARG A 144 -2.51 10.63 8.41
N ALA A 145 -2.01 11.29 9.46
CA ALA A 145 -1.55 10.62 10.67
C ALA A 145 -2.66 9.79 11.32
N PHE A 146 -3.89 10.33 11.38
CA PHE A 146 -5.08 9.56 11.77
C PHE A 146 -5.38 8.38 10.83
N GLY A 147 -5.16 8.56 9.52
CA GLY A 147 -5.26 7.48 8.53
C GLY A 147 -4.34 6.30 8.81
N TYR A 148 -3.09 6.53 9.23
CA TYR A 148 -2.18 5.45 9.61
C TYR A 148 -2.69 4.67 10.83
N VAL A 149 -3.24 5.36 11.84
CA VAL A 149 -3.84 4.70 13.02
C VAL A 149 -5.02 3.81 12.61
N MET A 150 -5.83 4.28 11.65
CA MET A 150 -6.97 3.56 11.09
C MET A 150 -6.56 2.29 10.33
N GLU A 151 -5.53 2.37 9.48
CA GLU A 151 -5.02 1.23 8.71
C GLU A 151 -4.52 0.10 9.63
N HIS A 152 -3.99 0.46 10.80
CA HIS A 152 -3.41 -0.50 11.73
C HIS A 152 -4.43 -1.13 12.69
N SER A 153 -5.35 -0.35 13.25
CA SER A 153 -6.22 -0.80 14.34
C SER A 153 -7.40 -1.62 13.85
N ARG A 154 -7.52 -2.86 14.35
CA ARG A 154 -8.67 -3.75 14.09
C ARG A 154 -9.99 -3.20 14.64
N HIS A 155 -9.94 -2.39 15.69
CA HIS A 155 -11.15 -1.82 16.31
C HIS A 155 -11.57 -0.51 15.64
N ILE A 156 -10.61 0.36 15.32
CA ILE A 156 -10.90 1.70 14.78
C ILE A 156 -11.08 1.65 13.26
N GLY A 157 -10.34 0.80 12.55
CA GLY A 157 -10.38 0.68 11.09
C GLY A 157 -11.78 0.46 10.50
N PRO A 158 -12.54 -0.55 10.96
CA PRO A 158 -13.89 -0.81 10.46
C PRO A 158 -14.85 0.35 10.69
N ILE A 159 -14.83 0.96 11.88
CA ILE A 159 -15.68 2.11 12.24
C ILE A 159 -15.43 3.28 11.28
N GLN A 160 -14.18 3.54 10.94
CA GLN A 160 -13.81 4.63 10.06
C GLN A 160 -14.13 4.36 8.58
N ILE A 161 -14.03 3.11 8.13
CA ILE A 161 -14.51 2.72 6.79
C ILE A 161 -16.02 2.96 6.69
N ALA A 162 -16.78 2.58 7.72
CA ALA A 162 -18.20 2.88 7.80
C ALA A 162 -18.46 4.40 7.77
N LEU A 163 -17.70 5.18 8.55
CA LEU A 163 -17.79 6.64 8.55
C LEU A 163 -17.56 7.26 7.16
N PHE A 164 -16.54 6.85 6.41
CA PHE A 164 -16.29 7.39 5.07
C PHE A 164 -17.38 7.05 4.06
N SER A 165 -17.96 5.84 4.14
CA SER A 165 -19.11 5.48 3.32
C SER A 165 -20.32 6.34 3.66
N ILE A 166 -20.53 6.63 4.95
CA ILE A 166 -21.61 7.49 5.41
C ILE A 166 -21.41 8.92 4.90
N LEU A 167 -20.20 9.48 5.04
CA LEU A 167 -19.86 10.80 4.50
C LEU A 167 -20.12 10.89 2.98
N ALA A 168 -19.88 9.79 2.24
CA ALA A 168 -20.16 9.74 0.81
C ALA A 168 -21.66 9.88 0.50
N ASP A 169 -22.52 9.28 1.32
CA ASP A 169 -23.99 9.37 1.23
C ASP A 169 -24.51 10.74 1.70
N ILE A 170 -23.90 11.35 2.74
CA ILE A 170 -24.22 12.72 3.21
C ILE A 170 -24.14 13.75 2.08
N ARG A 171 -23.25 13.55 1.11
CA ARG A 171 -23.11 14.49 -0.03
C ARG A 171 -24.42 14.73 -0.77
N ILE A 172 -25.32 13.74 -0.82
CA ILE A 172 -26.63 13.88 -1.46
C ILE A 172 -27.50 14.89 -0.70
N ILE A 173 -27.55 14.77 0.63
CA ILE A 173 -28.33 15.67 1.50
C ILE A 173 -27.67 17.05 1.59
N PHE A 174 -26.34 17.12 1.57
CA PHE A 174 -25.60 18.38 1.55
C PHE A 174 -26.02 19.27 0.38
N TRP A 175 -26.23 18.70 -0.82
CA TRP A 175 -26.75 19.46 -1.96
C TRP A 175 -28.16 20.00 -1.74
N GLN A 176 -29.00 19.30 -0.99
CA GLN A 176 -30.34 19.78 -0.63
C GLN A 176 -30.25 20.96 0.35
N PHE A 177 -29.37 20.89 1.35
CA PHE A 177 -29.10 22.03 2.24
C PHE A 177 -28.55 23.24 1.49
N ALA A 178 -27.58 23.03 0.59
CA ALA A 178 -27.02 24.09 -0.23
C ALA A 178 -28.10 24.75 -1.12
N ALA A 179 -28.97 23.95 -1.75
CA ALA A 179 -30.08 24.45 -2.56
C ALA A 179 -31.08 25.27 -1.71
N ALA A 180 -31.40 24.82 -0.49
CA ALA A 180 -32.26 25.55 0.43
C ALA A 180 -31.64 26.90 0.84
N ILE A 181 -30.37 26.89 1.28
CA ILE A 181 -29.66 28.12 1.67
C ILE A 181 -29.63 29.11 0.50
N LEU A 182 -29.34 28.64 -0.73
CA LEU A 182 -29.33 29.50 -1.91
C LEU A 182 -30.72 30.07 -2.23
N ALA A 183 -31.77 29.24 -2.24
CA ALA A 183 -33.12 29.68 -2.55
C ALA A 183 -33.65 30.72 -1.54
N PHE A 184 -33.55 30.41 -0.24
CA PHE A 184 -34.03 31.30 0.81
C PHE A 184 -33.14 32.55 0.96
N SER A 185 -31.82 32.45 0.76
CA SER A 185 -30.94 33.62 0.81
C SER A 185 -31.27 34.63 -0.29
N ILE A 186 -31.53 34.18 -1.52
CA ILE A 186 -31.92 35.07 -2.63
C ILE A 186 -33.27 35.72 -2.35
N ALA A 187 -34.26 34.96 -1.86
CA ALA A 187 -35.58 35.48 -1.53
C ALA A 187 -35.52 36.56 -0.43
N ILE A 188 -34.85 36.26 0.70
CA ILE A 188 -34.70 37.20 1.81
C ILE A 188 -33.89 38.43 1.39
N THR A 189 -32.81 38.25 0.61
CA THR A 189 -32.03 39.36 0.06
C THR A 189 -32.91 40.29 -0.78
N LYS A 190 -33.82 39.74 -1.60
CA LYS A 190 -34.71 40.55 -2.44
C LYS A 190 -35.70 41.36 -1.59
N VAL A 191 -36.21 40.81 -0.49
CA VAL A 191 -37.07 41.54 0.46
C VAL A 191 -36.33 42.76 1.02
N TYR A 192 -35.12 42.58 1.54
CA TYR A 192 -34.34 43.69 2.10
C TYR A 192 -33.86 44.70 1.04
N MET A 193 -33.58 44.27 -0.19
CA MET A 193 -33.25 45.18 -1.29
C MET A 193 -34.47 45.97 -1.78
N ALA A 194 -35.68 45.39 -1.73
CA ALA A 194 -36.91 46.12 -2.01
C ALA A 194 -37.16 47.19 -0.93
N GLU A 195 -37.01 46.83 0.35
CA GLU A 195 -37.12 47.79 1.46
C GLU A 195 -36.11 48.93 1.32
N LYS A 196 -34.83 48.63 1.06
CA LYS A 196 -33.79 49.64 0.84
C LYS A 196 -34.14 50.59 -0.31
N SER A 197 -34.77 50.08 -1.37
CA SER A 197 -35.22 50.89 -2.50
C SER A 197 -36.43 51.77 -2.15
N PHE A 198 -37.28 51.31 -1.24
CA PHE A 198 -38.46 52.05 -0.74
C PHE A 198 -38.07 53.15 0.24
N ILE A 199 -37.13 52.88 1.16
CA ILE A 199 -36.66 53.81 2.20
C ILE A 199 -35.66 54.84 1.68
N ALA A 200 -35.04 54.65 0.51
CA ALA A 200 -34.02 55.55 -0.05
C ALA A 200 -34.45 57.03 -0.24
N ASN A 201 -35.73 57.36 -0.08
CA ASN A 201 -36.24 58.74 -0.03
C ASN A 201 -36.23 59.39 1.38
N GLY A 202 -35.95 58.62 2.44
CA GLY A 202 -35.88 59.07 3.83
C GLY A 202 -34.46 58.90 4.38
N SER A 203 -33.93 59.97 4.97
CA SER A 203 -32.54 60.13 5.39
C SER A 203 -32.12 59.30 6.62
N ASP A 204 -32.20 57.96 6.58
CA ASP A 204 -31.67 57.09 7.65
C ASP A 204 -31.25 55.70 7.12
N GLY A 205 -30.13 55.66 6.38
CA GLY A 205 -29.58 54.43 5.80
C GLY A 205 -28.74 53.55 6.75
N ASN A 206 -28.63 53.91 8.03
CA ASN A 206 -27.70 53.28 8.98
C ASN A 206 -28.28 52.08 9.76
N TYR A 207 -29.59 51.83 9.69
CA TYR A 207 -30.25 50.74 10.44
C TYR A 207 -30.66 49.54 9.56
N ILE A 208 -30.12 49.42 8.35
CA ILE A 208 -30.49 48.37 7.40
C ILE A 208 -29.43 47.25 7.46
N ILE A 209 -29.88 46.01 7.72
CA ILE A 209 -29.06 44.77 7.74
C ILE A 209 -28.12 44.67 6.54
N CYS A 210 -28.57 45.18 5.39
CA CYS A 210 -27.79 45.29 4.16
C CYS A 210 -27.33 46.73 3.90
N THR A 211 -26.34 47.17 4.69
CA THR A 211 -25.64 48.46 4.51
C THR A 211 -25.06 48.57 3.10
N ASN A 212 -24.39 47.52 2.63
CA ASN A 212 -23.88 47.39 1.26
C ASN A 212 -24.93 46.76 0.32
N SER A 213 -24.95 47.20 -0.93
CA SER A 213 -25.84 46.64 -1.97
C SER A 213 -25.19 45.48 -2.72
N GLY A 214 -26.01 44.63 -3.36
CA GLY A 214 -25.51 43.60 -4.27
C GLY A 214 -24.93 42.36 -3.55
N PRO A 215 -23.84 41.75 -4.08
CA PRO A 215 -23.32 40.47 -3.59
C PRO A 215 -22.90 40.46 -2.12
N SER A 216 -22.50 41.62 -1.56
CA SER A 216 -22.11 41.74 -0.16
C SER A 216 -23.28 41.47 0.79
N CYS A 217 -24.47 42.00 0.50
CA CYS A 217 -25.68 41.74 1.29
C CYS A 217 -26.08 40.27 1.21
N TRP A 218 -26.09 39.72 -0.01
CA TRP A 218 -26.41 38.31 -0.23
C TRP A 218 -25.48 37.37 0.53
N TRP A 219 -24.17 37.66 0.54
CA TRP A 219 -23.20 36.91 1.34
C TRP A 219 -23.50 36.95 2.83
N THR A 220 -23.84 38.12 3.39
CA THR A 220 -24.25 38.26 4.79
C THR A 220 -25.47 37.37 5.10
N ILE A 221 -26.51 37.41 4.25
CA ILE A 221 -27.70 36.56 4.44
C ILE A 221 -27.35 35.07 4.36
N ILE A 222 -26.52 34.64 3.40
CA ILE A 222 -26.05 33.26 3.32
C ILE A 222 -25.33 32.83 4.60
N THR A 223 -24.39 33.66 5.10
CA THR A 223 -23.65 33.34 6.32
C THR A 223 -24.58 33.19 7.51
N HIS A 224 -25.59 34.06 7.63
CA HIS A 224 -26.58 33.97 8.69
C HIS A 224 -27.40 32.68 8.60
N LEU A 225 -27.97 32.36 7.44
CA LEU A 225 -28.74 31.12 7.24
C LEU A 225 -27.89 29.86 7.49
N PHE A 226 -26.60 29.90 7.16
CA PHE A 226 -25.68 28.80 7.42
C PHE A 226 -25.45 28.58 8.93
N TRP A 227 -25.13 29.64 9.68
CA TRP A 227 -24.94 29.53 11.14
C TRP A 227 -26.23 29.19 11.88
N THR A 228 -27.36 29.67 11.37
CA THR A 228 -28.71 29.31 11.82
C THR A 228 -28.94 27.80 11.72
N LEU A 229 -28.58 27.17 10.59
CA LEU A 229 -28.74 25.73 10.40
C LEU A 229 -27.93 24.92 11.42
N LEU A 230 -26.79 25.45 11.88
CA LEU A 230 -25.94 24.82 12.89
C LEU A 230 -26.39 25.12 14.33
N GLY A 231 -27.47 25.89 14.52
CA GLY A 231 -27.97 26.30 15.84
C GLY A 231 -27.09 27.34 16.55
N ALA A 232 -26.21 28.01 15.81
CA ALA A 232 -25.23 28.98 16.33
C ALA A 232 -25.61 30.45 16.04
N SER A 233 -26.87 30.73 15.70
CA SER A 233 -27.33 32.12 15.53
C SER A 233 -27.45 32.78 16.92
N GLU A 234 -26.66 33.82 17.17
CA GLU A 234 -26.92 34.75 18.28
C GLU A 234 -28.35 35.30 18.15
N GLU A 235 -29.02 35.51 19.28
CA GLU A 235 -30.34 36.15 19.40
C GLU A 235 -30.37 37.61 18.91
N THR A 236 -29.48 38.00 17.99
CA THR A 236 -29.56 39.26 17.29
C THR A 236 -30.68 39.15 16.28
N GLU A 237 -31.87 39.62 16.67
CA GLU A 237 -33.05 39.75 15.81
C GLU A 237 -32.66 40.22 14.41
N PRO A 238 -32.67 39.36 13.37
CA PRO A 238 -32.25 39.75 12.04
C PRO A 238 -33.39 40.49 11.33
N VAL A 239 -34.21 41.22 12.07
CA VAL A 239 -35.49 41.74 11.59
C VAL A 239 -35.86 43.06 12.22
N THR A 240 -34.87 43.84 12.62
CA THR A 240 -35.09 45.23 12.95
C THR A 240 -34.92 46.05 11.69
N SER A 241 -36.00 46.13 10.92
CA SER A 241 -36.09 47.00 9.76
C SER A 241 -37.31 47.90 9.90
N VAL A 242 -37.32 49.02 9.17
CA VAL A 242 -38.27 50.11 9.42
C VAL A 242 -39.63 49.80 8.79
N ASP A 243 -39.65 48.96 7.74
CA ASP A 243 -40.86 48.57 7.02
C ASP A 243 -41.50 47.27 7.56
N VAL A 244 -42.65 47.40 8.22
CA VAL A 244 -43.39 46.29 8.84
C VAL A 244 -43.71 45.14 7.87
N PRO A 245 -44.17 45.37 6.62
CA PRO A 245 -44.37 44.31 5.63
C PRO A 245 -43.09 43.52 5.30
N SER A 246 -41.97 44.22 5.11
CA SER A 246 -40.68 43.60 4.79
C SER A 246 -40.16 42.73 5.94
N VAL A 247 -40.22 43.23 7.18
CA VAL A 247 -39.94 42.48 8.42
C VAL A 247 -40.79 41.21 8.51
N THR A 248 -42.09 41.34 8.26
CA THR A 248 -43.04 40.23 8.40
C THR A 248 -42.78 39.15 7.36
N LEU A 249 -42.53 39.53 6.10
CA LEU A 249 -42.22 38.60 5.02
C LEU A 249 -40.87 37.90 5.24
N ALA A 250 -39.85 38.63 5.69
CA ALA A 250 -38.54 38.07 6.02
C ALA A 250 -38.64 37.06 7.17
N ARG A 251 -39.40 37.36 8.23
CA ARG A 251 -39.68 36.43 9.35
C ARG A 251 -40.38 35.16 8.86
N LEU A 252 -41.38 35.29 7.98
CA LEU A 252 -42.09 34.14 7.42
C LEU A 252 -41.16 33.25 6.59
N LEU A 253 -40.34 33.84 5.71
CA LEU A 253 -39.36 33.11 4.90
C LEU A 253 -38.31 32.41 5.78
N TYR A 254 -37.84 33.08 6.83
CA TYR A 254 -36.90 32.54 7.79
C TYR A 254 -37.49 31.39 8.64
N ALA A 255 -38.73 31.53 9.10
CA ALA A 255 -39.45 30.47 9.80
C ALA A 255 -39.68 29.25 8.89
N THR A 256 -40.02 29.48 7.63
CA THR A 256 -40.16 28.41 6.62
C THR A 256 -38.82 27.70 6.38
N PHE A 257 -37.72 28.46 6.28
CA PHE A 257 -36.37 27.91 6.18
C PHE A 257 -36.03 27.04 7.41
N HIS A 258 -36.40 27.45 8.62
CA HIS A 258 -36.19 26.65 9.83
C HIS A 258 -36.93 25.32 9.80
N ILE A 259 -38.22 25.34 9.42
CA ILE A 259 -39.02 24.11 9.32
C ILE A 259 -38.41 23.18 8.27
N PHE A 260 -38.03 23.71 7.11
CA PHE A 260 -37.45 22.90 6.04
C PHE A 260 -36.05 22.40 6.36
N GLY A 261 -35.13 23.28 6.74
CA GLY A 261 -33.73 22.96 6.99
C GLY A 261 -33.52 22.20 8.30
N VAL A 262 -33.93 22.78 9.42
CA VAL A 262 -33.65 22.21 10.74
C VAL A 262 -34.60 21.06 11.05
N ILE A 263 -35.90 21.22 10.86
CA ILE A 263 -36.86 20.19 11.29
C ILE A 263 -36.95 19.04 10.27
N LEU A 264 -37.05 19.31 8.98
CA LEU A 264 -37.22 18.23 7.99
C LEU A 264 -35.88 17.64 7.55
N LEU A 265 -34.99 18.45 6.97
CA LEU A 265 -33.75 17.93 6.38
C LEU A 265 -32.77 17.36 7.41
N PHE A 266 -32.66 17.93 8.61
CA PHE A 266 -31.78 17.39 9.66
C PHE A 266 -32.30 16.06 10.21
N ASN A 267 -33.62 15.94 10.43
CA ASN A 267 -34.22 14.69 10.87
C ASN A 267 -34.11 13.59 9.80
N MET A 268 -34.26 13.94 8.53
CA MET A 268 -33.98 13.01 7.42
C MET A 268 -32.50 12.63 7.34
N LEU A 269 -31.57 13.57 7.60
CA LEU A 269 -30.14 13.29 7.68
C LEU A 269 -29.87 12.25 8.76
N ILE A 270 -30.37 12.44 9.99
CA ILE A 270 -30.18 11.47 11.09
C ILE A 270 -30.72 10.08 10.70
N ALA A 271 -31.93 10.02 10.11
CA ALA A 271 -32.53 8.77 9.68
C ALA A 271 -31.70 8.03 8.61
N LEU A 272 -31.22 8.77 7.60
CA LEU A 272 -30.37 8.20 6.55
C LEU A 272 -29.01 7.76 7.09
N LEU A 273 -28.39 8.57 7.97
CA LEU A 273 -27.13 8.23 8.64
C LEU A 273 -27.25 6.93 9.44
N SER A 274 -28.34 6.76 10.20
CA SER A 274 -28.57 5.55 11.01
C SER A 274 -28.69 4.31 10.14
N ASN A 275 -29.46 4.37 9.05
CA ASN A 275 -29.65 3.23 8.15
C ASN A 275 -28.37 2.89 7.38
N THR A 276 -27.67 3.89 6.84
CA THR A 276 -26.38 3.67 6.15
C THR A 276 -25.33 3.13 7.12
N TYR A 277 -25.27 3.63 8.37
CA TYR A 277 -24.33 3.14 9.37
C TYR A 277 -24.52 1.65 9.64
N GLN A 278 -25.75 1.22 9.92
CA GLN A 278 -26.04 -0.20 10.17
C GLN A 278 -25.62 -1.08 8.98
N ARG A 279 -26.01 -0.71 7.76
CA ARG A 279 -25.67 -1.47 6.54
C ARG A 279 -24.18 -1.57 6.29
N THR A 280 -23.43 -0.48 6.50
CA THR A 280 -21.99 -0.47 6.22
C THR A 280 -21.19 -1.13 7.33
N GLN A 281 -21.62 -1.01 8.59
CA GLN A 281 -20.92 -1.61 9.73
C GLN A 281 -20.78 -3.12 9.58
N ASP A 282 -21.80 -3.81 9.07
CA ASP A 282 -21.79 -5.28 8.88
C ASP A 282 -20.71 -5.74 7.88
N ASN A 283 -20.43 -4.94 6.85
CA ASN A 283 -19.43 -5.25 5.81
C ASN A 283 -18.03 -4.66 6.11
N SER A 284 -17.95 -3.71 7.04
CA SER A 284 -16.75 -2.91 7.30
C SER A 284 -15.52 -3.73 7.70
N LEU A 285 -15.69 -4.82 8.46
CA LEU A 285 -14.60 -5.71 8.88
C LEU A 285 -13.96 -6.44 7.69
N LYS A 286 -14.78 -6.85 6.72
CA LYS A 286 -14.32 -7.52 5.51
C LYS A 286 -13.59 -6.55 4.59
N GLU A 287 -14.12 -5.35 4.42
CA GLU A 287 -13.45 -4.31 3.64
C GLU A 287 -12.12 -3.89 4.28
N TRP A 288 -12.09 -3.75 5.61
CA TRP A 288 -10.88 -3.43 6.36
C TRP A 288 -9.80 -4.50 6.17
N SER A 289 -10.15 -5.78 6.25
CA SER A 289 -9.16 -6.85 6.09
C SER A 289 -8.56 -6.90 4.69
N ILE A 290 -9.35 -6.62 3.65
CA ILE A 290 -8.87 -6.48 2.26
C ILE A 290 -7.94 -5.28 2.13
N LYS A 291 -8.35 -4.09 2.62
CA LYS A 291 -7.49 -2.90 2.58
C LYS A 291 -6.18 -3.13 3.32
N ARG A 292 -6.21 -3.77 4.48
CA ARG A 292 -5.02 -4.14 5.24
C ARG A 292 -4.10 -5.09 4.46
N ALA A 293 -4.64 -6.06 3.73
CA ALA A 293 -3.84 -6.94 2.88
C ALA A 293 -3.12 -6.16 1.76
N ILE A 294 -3.81 -5.19 1.13
CA ILE A 294 -3.22 -4.30 0.12
C ILE A 294 -2.11 -3.43 0.72
N VAL A 295 -2.31 -2.89 1.93
CA VAL A 295 -1.28 -2.13 2.65
C VAL A 295 -0.05 -3.00 2.89
N ILE A 296 -0.20 -4.21 3.43
CA ILE A 296 0.93 -5.14 3.67
C ILE A 296 1.69 -5.43 2.36
N GLN A 297 0.97 -5.70 1.27
CA GLN A 297 1.57 -5.93 -0.05
C GLN A 297 2.32 -4.69 -0.56
N THR A 298 1.83 -3.49 -0.27
CA THR A 298 2.49 -2.23 -0.67
C THR A 298 3.80 -2.04 0.09
N TYR A 299 3.79 -2.28 1.41
CA TYR A 299 4.99 -2.17 2.25
C TYR A 299 6.02 -3.27 2.00
N ASP A 300 5.63 -4.40 1.39
CA ASP A 300 6.58 -5.41 0.94
C ASP A 300 7.56 -4.84 -0.10
N GLY A 301 7.05 -4.06 -1.07
CA GLY A 301 7.85 -3.39 -2.10
C GLY A 301 8.64 -2.14 -1.63
N TYR A 302 8.40 -1.69 -0.39
CA TYR A 302 9.08 -0.51 0.17
C TYR A 302 10.51 -0.84 0.61
N GLY A 303 11.38 0.16 0.51
CA GLY A 303 12.75 0.06 1.00
C GLY A 303 12.78 0.01 2.54
N PRO A 304 13.81 -0.59 3.15
CA PRO A 304 13.90 -0.75 4.61
C PRO A 304 14.26 0.54 5.35
N ILE A 305 14.33 1.71 4.69
CA ILE A 305 14.80 2.96 5.30
C ILE A 305 13.70 4.02 5.20
N PRO A 306 13.22 4.58 6.34
CA PRO A 306 12.14 5.55 6.38
C PRO A 306 12.64 6.93 5.94
N VAL A 307 11.69 7.81 5.67
CA VAL A 307 11.95 9.25 5.53
C VAL A 307 12.46 9.81 6.87
N PRO A 308 13.36 10.82 6.86
CA PRO A 308 14.10 11.37 5.73
C PRO A 308 15.37 10.58 5.32
N LEU A 309 15.73 9.55 6.09
CA LEU A 309 16.98 8.80 5.91
C LEU A 309 17.07 8.10 4.54
N ASN A 310 15.94 7.90 3.87
CA ASN A 310 15.84 7.34 2.53
C ASN A 310 16.60 8.15 1.47
N ILE A 311 16.82 9.46 1.68
CA ILE A 311 17.59 10.31 0.77
C ILE A 311 19.04 9.85 0.72
N MET A 312 19.66 9.68 1.89
CA MET A 312 21.06 9.26 2.00
C MET A 312 21.26 7.88 1.38
N TYR A 313 20.34 6.94 1.64
CA TYR A 313 20.36 5.62 1.02
C TYR A 313 20.23 5.68 -0.51
N SER A 314 19.32 6.51 -1.02
CA SER A 314 19.13 6.66 -2.47
C SER A 314 20.35 7.26 -3.14
N PHE A 315 21.00 8.23 -2.48
CA PHE A 315 22.24 8.85 -2.94
C PHE A 315 23.43 7.88 -2.90
N LEU A 316 23.62 7.17 -1.79
CA LEU A 316 24.60 6.08 -1.66
C LEU A 316 24.38 5.01 -2.73
N LYS A 317 23.13 4.59 -2.94
CA LYS A 317 22.79 3.63 -3.98
C LYS A 317 23.10 4.16 -5.38
N LEU A 318 22.88 5.43 -5.68
CA LEU A 318 23.25 6.03 -6.96
C LEU A 318 24.77 6.13 -7.14
N LEU A 319 25.51 6.48 -6.08
CA LEU A 319 26.98 6.50 -6.09
C LEU A 319 27.57 5.10 -6.27
N VAL A 320 27.03 4.12 -5.56
CA VAL A 320 27.41 2.71 -5.70
C VAL A 320 26.95 2.16 -7.06
N ARG A 321 25.83 2.61 -7.64
CA ARG A 321 25.37 2.20 -8.99
C ARG A 321 26.24 2.72 -10.14
N GLY A 322 27.23 3.57 -9.84
CA GLY A 322 28.38 3.83 -10.73
C GLY A 322 29.39 2.68 -10.77
N LYS A 323 29.27 1.68 -9.90
CA LYS A 323 30.03 0.43 -9.85
C LYS A 323 29.04 -0.75 -9.85
N GLU A 324 29.08 -1.54 -10.92
CA GLU A 324 28.33 -2.81 -11.09
C GLU A 324 26.80 -2.72 -11.25
N LYS A 325 26.35 -2.61 -12.52
CA LYS A 325 25.28 -3.51 -12.98
C LYS A 325 25.93 -4.87 -13.23
N GLU A 326 26.04 -5.70 -12.20
CA GLU A 326 26.32 -7.12 -12.43
C GLU A 326 25.12 -7.67 -13.21
N LYS A 327 25.32 -8.05 -14.49
CA LYS A 327 24.26 -8.70 -15.26
C LYS A 327 23.95 -10.01 -14.52
N ALA A 328 22.71 -10.19 -14.05
CA ALA A 328 22.30 -11.41 -13.35
C ALA A 328 22.52 -12.69 -14.19
N TRP A 329 22.67 -12.53 -15.50
CA TRP A 329 22.94 -13.58 -16.48
C TRP A 329 24.21 -13.24 -17.25
N ALA A 330 25.12 -14.22 -17.34
CA ALA A 330 26.38 -14.05 -18.06
C ALA A 330 26.24 -14.41 -19.55
N ASP A 331 25.41 -15.39 -19.87
CA ASP A 331 25.18 -15.88 -21.23
C ASP A 331 23.71 -16.28 -21.40
N VAL A 332 23.04 -15.74 -22.42
CA VAL A 332 21.60 -15.88 -22.66
C VAL A 332 21.41 -15.97 -24.16
N ASP A 333 20.77 -17.05 -24.60
CA ASP A 333 20.42 -17.23 -26.00
C ASP A 333 19.34 -16.24 -26.44
N GLU A 334 19.34 -15.84 -27.72
CA GLU A 334 18.47 -14.78 -28.27
C GLU A 334 16.97 -15.10 -28.10
N GLY A 335 16.60 -16.38 -28.00
CA GLY A 335 15.24 -16.83 -27.77
C GLY A 335 14.73 -16.73 -26.33
N VAL A 336 15.57 -16.35 -25.34
CA VAL A 336 15.17 -16.24 -23.92
C VAL A 336 14.99 -14.77 -23.50
N GLY A 337 13.74 -14.38 -23.27
CA GLY A 337 13.38 -13.12 -22.61
C GLY A 337 13.59 -13.17 -21.10
N ILE A 338 14.14 -12.09 -20.52
CA ILE A 338 14.42 -11.97 -19.08
C ILE A 338 13.66 -10.78 -18.50
N GLU A 339 12.79 -11.06 -17.53
CA GLU A 339 12.06 -10.05 -16.76
C GLU A 339 12.26 -10.27 -15.25
N GLY A 340 13.37 -9.74 -14.72
CA GLY A 340 13.74 -9.92 -13.31
C GLY A 340 14.10 -11.38 -13.00
N LEU A 341 13.20 -12.11 -12.35
CA LEU A 341 13.35 -13.55 -12.04
C LEU A 341 12.60 -14.45 -13.04
N LEU A 342 11.77 -13.86 -13.92
CA LEU A 342 11.02 -14.58 -14.92
C LEU A 342 11.89 -14.77 -16.17
N LEU A 343 11.99 -16.01 -16.63
CA LEU A 343 12.54 -16.38 -17.92
C LEU A 343 11.41 -16.91 -18.78
N THR A 344 11.29 -16.38 -19.98
CA THR A 344 10.30 -16.81 -20.98
C THR A 344 11.03 -17.09 -22.28
N CYS A 345 10.73 -18.24 -22.90
CA CYS A 345 11.27 -18.56 -24.21
C CYS A 345 10.24 -18.29 -25.29
N GLU A 346 10.56 -17.35 -26.17
CA GLU A 346 9.74 -16.92 -27.31
C GLU A 346 10.62 -16.95 -28.56
N CYS A 347 10.57 -18.05 -29.30
CA CYS A 347 11.35 -18.23 -30.51
C CYS A 347 10.48 -18.05 -31.75
N MET A 348 10.58 -16.88 -32.39
CA MET A 348 9.86 -16.59 -33.63
C MET A 348 10.42 -17.31 -34.88
N SER A 349 11.63 -17.89 -34.80
CA SER A 349 12.36 -18.41 -35.98
C SER A 349 12.82 -19.86 -35.86
N CYS A 350 12.29 -20.64 -34.92
CA CYS A 350 12.68 -22.04 -34.71
C CYS A 350 12.10 -22.93 -35.82
N GLN A 351 12.90 -23.23 -36.85
CA GLN A 351 12.53 -24.11 -37.96
C GLN A 351 12.75 -25.60 -37.67
N ASP A 352 13.61 -25.93 -36.69
CA ASP A 352 13.98 -27.31 -36.35
C ASP A 352 13.37 -27.77 -35.02
N ASP A 353 12.94 -29.03 -35.00
CA ASP A 353 12.15 -29.61 -33.90
C ASP A 353 12.89 -29.77 -32.56
N GLU A 354 14.22 -29.61 -32.54
CA GLU A 354 15.08 -29.81 -31.35
C GLU A 354 15.76 -28.52 -30.86
N THR A 355 15.36 -27.35 -31.34
CA THR A 355 15.99 -26.08 -30.94
C THR A 355 15.61 -25.69 -29.50
N CYS A 356 16.58 -25.74 -28.59
CA CYS A 356 16.45 -25.29 -27.20
C CYS A 356 17.26 -24.02 -26.96
N HIS A 357 16.73 -23.13 -26.12
CA HIS A 357 17.37 -21.88 -25.75
C HIS A 357 17.71 -21.88 -24.26
N GLY A 358 18.95 -21.55 -23.95
CA GLY A 358 19.49 -21.58 -22.60
C GLY A 358 19.83 -20.22 -22.04
N ALA A 359 19.82 -20.14 -20.71
CA ALA A 359 20.33 -19.01 -19.96
C ALA A 359 21.22 -19.52 -18.82
N ARG A 360 22.43 -18.97 -18.73
CA ARG A 360 23.41 -19.26 -17.66
C ARG A 360 23.52 -18.07 -16.72
N HIS A 361 23.30 -18.34 -15.45
CA HIS A 361 23.33 -17.33 -14.41
C HIS A 361 24.76 -16.76 -14.26
N GLY A 362 24.88 -15.45 -13.99
CA GLY A 362 26.17 -14.76 -13.92
C GLY A 362 26.97 -15.04 -12.64
N LYS A 363 26.27 -15.46 -11.59
CA LYS A 363 26.88 -15.89 -10.31
C LYS A 363 27.02 -17.41 -10.28
N SER A 364 28.22 -17.90 -9.94
CA SER A 364 28.48 -19.32 -9.71
C SER A 364 27.92 -19.82 -8.38
N PHE A 365 27.73 -21.13 -8.28
CA PHE A 365 27.43 -21.80 -7.03
C PHE A 365 28.60 -21.63 -6.05
N SER A 366 28.27 -21.42 -4.78
CA SER A 366 29.25 -21.33 -3.68
C SER A 366 28.70 -21.94 -2.40
N SER A 367 29.52 -22.06 -1.36
CA SER A 367 29.06 -22.49 -0.03
C SER A 367 27.99 -21.57 0.57
N GLU A 368 27.99 -20.29 0.18
CA GLU A 368 27.01 -19.28 0.60
C GLU A 368 25.72 -19.36 -0.22
N PHE A 369 25.83 -19.60 -1.54
CA PHE A 369 24.72 -19.76 -2.48
C PHE A 369 24.76 -21.13 -3.18
N PRO A 370 24.47 -22.22 -2.46
CA PRO A 370 24.59 -23.57 -3.02
C PRO A 370 23.34 -24.03 -3.78
N HIS A 371 22.27 -23.23 -3.82
CA HIS A 371 20.96 -23.65 -4.33
C HIS A 371 20.47 -22.77 -5.48
N PHE A 372 19.96 -23.41 -6.52
CA PHE A 372 19.24 -22.78 -7.64
C PHE A 372 17.84 -23.37 -7.73
N GLU A 373 16.82 -22.54 -7.53
CA GLU A 373 15.42 -22.92 -7.55
C GLU A 373 14.72 -22.42 -8.80
N VAL A 374 13.90 -23.28 -9.40
CA VAL A 374 13.15 -23.04 -10.63
C VAL A 374 11.70 -23.47 -10.40
N ALA A 375 10.75 -22.56 -10.55
CA ALA A 375 9.32 -22.84 -10.51
C ALA A 375 8.74 -22.76 -11.93
N ILE A 376 8.08 -23.82 -12.36
CA ILE A 376 7.53 -23.93 -13.72
C ILE A 376 6.20 -23.19 -13.78
N LEU A 377 6.11 -22.14 -14.61
CA LEU A 377 4.87 -21.40 -14.83
C LEU A 377 4.09 -21.93 -16.04
N GLU A 378 4.79 -22.19 -17.13
CA GLU A 378 4.24 -22.77 -18.36
C GLU A 378 5.29 -23.72 -18.95
N THR A 379 4.85 -24.87 -19.47
CA THR A 379 5.73 -25.91 -20.01
C THR A 379 5.90 -25.84 -21.54
N GLY A 380 5.23 -24.91 -22.21
CA GLY A 380 5.11 -24.93 -23.68
C GLY A 380 4.45 -26.22 -24.21
N GLU A 381 4.37 -26.34 -25.53
CA GLU A 381 3.77 -27.51 -26.19
C GLU A 381 4.67 -28.76 -26.09
N LYS A 382 5.99 -28.57 -26.22
CA LYS A 382 6.97 -29.67 -26.22
C LYS A 382 7.33 -30.17 -24.82
N ARG A 383 7.10 -29.37 -23.76
CA ARG A 383 7.44 -29.70 -22.36
C ARG A 383 8.92 -30.01 -22.13
N LEU A 384 9.78 -29.50 -22.99
CA LEU A 384 11.22 -29.71 -22.95
C LEU A 384 11.87 -28.58 -22.14
N LEU A 385 12.26 -28.91 -20.91
CA LEU A 385 12.92 -28.01 -19.97
C LEU A 385 13.98 -28.82 -19.22
N ALA A 386 15.17 -28.24 -19.06
CA ALA A 386 16.24 -28.84 -18.28
C ALA A 386 16.87 -27.81 -17.34
N VAL A 387 17.09 -28.22 -16.09
CA VAL A 387 17.69 -27.39 -15.03
C VAL A 387 18.96 -28.07 -14.57
N GLY A 388 20.07 -27.34 -14.50
CA GLY A 388 21.36 -27.98 -14.25
C GLY A 388 22.49 -27.05 -13.83
N VAL A 389 23.66 -27.67 -13.78
CA VAL A 389 24.95 -27.06 -13.49
C VAL A 389 25.85 -27.21 -14.71
N VAL A 390 26.51 -26.13 -15.09
CA VAL A 390 27.42 -26.09 -16.25
C VAL A 390 28.72 -25.39 -15.89
N THR A 391 29.80 -25.68 -16.61
CA THR A 391 31.04 -24.90 -16.55
C THR A 391 30.95 -23.60 -17.35
N GLU A 392 31.90 -22.70 -17.16
CA GLU A 392 31.96 -21.40 -17.85
C GLU A 392 32.08 -21.51 -19.38
N GLU A 393 32.70 -22.58 -19.87
CA GLU A 393 32.91 -22.82 -21.30
C GLU A 393 31.68 -23.46 -21.98
N TYR A 394 30.65 -23.80 -21.20
CA TYR A 394 29.47 -24.52 -21.70
C TYR A 394 28.56 -23.61 -22.53
N SER A 395 28.23 -24.05 -23.75
CA SER A 395 27.32 -23.33 -24.65
C SER A 395 25.85 -23.49 -24.21
N THR A 396 25.16 -22.37 -24.04
CA THR A 396 23.73 -22.30 -23.70
C THR A 396 22.80 -22.80 -24.81
N LYS A 397 23.32 -23.10 -26.00
CA LYS A 397 22.57 -23.71 -27.12
C LYS A 397 22.21 -25.19 -26.90
N TYR A 398 22.82 -25.83 -25.90
CA TYR A 398 22.55 -27.23 -25.55
C TYR A 398 21.95 -27.32 -24.16
N MET A 399 21.04 -28.28 -23.96
CA MET A 399 20.48 -28.50 -22.62
C MET A 399 21.55 -28.99 -21.63
N PRO A 400 21.55 -28.54 -20.36
CA PRO A 400 22.47 -29.05 -19.35
C PRO A 400 22.45 -30.59 -19.30
N GLY A 401 23.63 -31.20 -19.33
CA GLY A 401 23.82 -32.65 -19.36
C GLY A 401 24.18 -33.23 -20.73
N TRP A 402 23.93 -32.51 -21.83
CA TRP A 402 24.19 -33.01 -23.20
C TRP A 402 25.63 -32.85 -23.69
N LYS A 403 26.46 -32.05 -23.03
CA LYS A 403 27.88 -31.90 -23.37
C LYS A 403 28.74 -32.00 -22.11
N ASN A 404 30.04 -32.22 -22.34
CA ASN A 404 31.00 -32.38 -21.25
C ASN A 404 31.04 -31.15 -20.34
N GLY A 405 31.19 -31.39 -19.04
CA GLY A 405 31.23 -30.32 -18.04
C GLY A 405 29.84 -29.84 -17.65
N SER A 406 28.82 -30.70 -17.76
CA SER A 406 27.46 -30.36 -17.34
C SER A 406 26.69 -31.53 -16.77
N VAL A 407 25.76 -31.20 -15.87
CA VAL A 407 24.74 -32.12 -15.35
C VAL A 407 23.40 -31.40 -15.34
N GLY A 408 22.34 -32.05 -15.82
CA GLY A 408 21.00 -31.49 -15.83
C GLY A 408 19.93 -32.51 -15.51
N TYR A 409 18.89 -32.04 -14.84
CA TYR A 409 17.63 -32.77 -14.70
C TYR A 409 16.67 -32.31 -15.80
N HIS A 410 16.21 -33.27 -16.61
CA HIS A 410 15.32 -33.08 -17.74
C HIS A 410 13.88 -33.37 -17.31
N THR A 411 12.96 -32.44 -17.53
CA THR A 411 11.63 -32.49 -16.91
C THR A 411 10.61 -33.31 -17.68
N ASP A 412 10.87 -33.56 -18.95
CA ASP A 412 10.04 -34.30 -19.89
C ASP A 412 10.14 -35.81 -19.67
N ASP A 413 11.36 -36.32 -19.45
CA ASP A 413 11.64 -37.75 -19.25
C ASP A 413 12.02 -38.10 -17.80
N GLY A 414 12.25 -37.08 -16.96
CA GLY A 414 12.64 -37.26 -15.56
C GLY A 414 14.05 -37.80 -15.37
N MET A 415 14.88 -37.74 -16.40
CA MET A 415 16.23 -38.27 -16.35
C MET A 415 17.19 -37.23 -15.81
N ILE A 416 18.23 -37.71 -15.13
CA ILE A 416 19.41 -36.88 -14.85
C ILE A 416 20.47 -37.27 -15.88
N ILE A 417 20.89 -36.30 -16.68
CA ILE A 417 21.88 -36.48 -17.74
C ILE A 417 23.16 -35.77 -17.34
N ARG A 418 24.28 -36.46 -17.47
CA ARG A 418 25.62 -35.89 -17.25
C ARG A 418 26.54 -36.35 -18.37
N ASP A 419 27.15 -35.40 -19.08
CA ASP A 419 28.11 -35.67 -20.15
C ASP A 419 27.57 -36.71 -21.17
N ASN A 420 26.31 -36.56 -21.61
CA ASN A 420 25.52 -37.49 -22.45
C ASN A 420 25.12 -38.85 -21.83
N ILE A 421 25.50 -39.13 -20.59
CA ILE A 421 25.10 -40.36 -19.90
C ILE A 421 23.76 -40.12 -19.21
N ARG A 422 22.70 -40.72 -19.75
CA ARG A 422 21.34 -40.68 -19.19
C ARG A 422 21.20 -41.65 -18.03
N ARG A 423 20.63 -41.19 -16.91
CA ARG A 423 20.36 -42.03 -15.73
C ARG A 423 18.87 -41.97 -15.39
N GLU A 424 18.25 -43.15 -15.27
CA GLU A 424 16.86 -43.27 -14.85
C GLU A 424 16.71 -42.94 -13.36
N THR A 425 15.59 -42.30 -13.01
CA THR A 425 15.29 -41.89 -11.64
C THR A 425 14.12 -42.69 -11.04
N LYS A 426 14.06 -42.78 -9.71
CA LYS A 426 12.93 -43.28 -8.91
C LYS A 426 12.23 -42.09 -8.26
N GLY A 427 10.93 -41.94 -8.49
CA GLY A 427 10.13 -40.85 -7.89
C GLY A 427 9.16 -40.22 -8.90
N PRO A 428 8.60 -39.02 -8.61
CA PRO A 428 7.77 -38.29 -9.56
C PRO A 428 8.60 -38.02 -10.83
N ALA A 429 8.31 -38.80 -11.87
CA ALA A 429 9.17 -38.96 -13.04
C ALA A 429 9.10 -37.79 -14.04
N MET A 430 8.25 -36.79 -13.83
CA MET A 430 8.09 -35.65 -14.75
C MET A 430 7.66 -34.43 -13.96
N ALA A 431 8.21 -33.26 -14.28
CA ALA A 431 7.78 -32.00 -13.68
C ALA A 431 6.75 -31.30 -14.59
N ARG A 432 5.75 -30.68 -13.98
CA ARG A 432 4.64 -29.99 -14.67
C ARG A 432 4.54 -28.55 -14.22
N ARG A 433 3.66 -27.79 -14.89
CA ARG A 433 3.23 -26.47 -14.45
C ARG A 433 2.86 -26.48 -12.96
N GLY A 434 3.43 -25.55 -12.21
CA GLY A 434 3.27 -25.41 -10.75
C GLY A 434 4.35 -26.12 -9.94
N ASP A 435 5.12 -27.04 -10.53
CA ASP A 435 6.18 -27.75 -9.83
C ASP A 435 7.43 -26.89 -9.63
N ARG A 436 8.16 -27.18 -8.56
CA ARG A 436 9.41 -26.51 -8.20
C ARG A 436 10.57 -27.48 -8.20
N ILE A 437 11.55 -27.21 -9.06
CA ILE A 437 12.81 -27.94 -9.16
C ILE A 437 13.87 -27.16 -8.42
N ARG A 438 14.72 -27.86 -7.68
CA ARG A 438 15.91 -27.27 -7.06
C ARG A 438 17.13 -28.08 -7.46
N CYS A 439 18.14 -27.38 -7.95
CA CYS A 439 19.49 -27.89 -8.13
C CYS A 439 20.36 -27.41 -6.95
N THR A 440 21.09 -28.31 -6.31
CA THR A 440 21.95 -28.01 -5.16
C THR A 440 23.35 -28.56 -5.39
N VAL A 441 24.36 -27.71 -5.21
CA VAL A 441 25.78 -28.11 -5.22
C VAL A 441 26.29 -28.15 -3.79
N MET A 442 26.74 -29.32 -3.35
CA MET A 442 27.19 -29.53 -1.97
C MET A 442 28.70 -29.30 -1.88
N PHE A 443 29.13 -28.12 -1.42
CA PHE A 443 30.54 -27.79 -1.25
C PHE A 443 31.19 -28.40 0.00
N GLU A 444 30.43 -29.17 0.78
CA GLU A 444 30.90 -29.90 1.96
C GLU A 444 31.92 -30.96 1.54
N ASN A 445 33.02 -31.05 2.28
CA ASN A 445 34.07 -32.05 2.08
C ASN A 445 34.77 -31.99 0.70
N LYS A 446 34.73 -30.84 -0.01
CA LYS A 446 35.42 -30.62 -1.30
C LYS A 446 36.89 -31.06 -1.26
N ARG A 447 37.62 -30.77 -0.16
CA ARG A 447 39.03 -31.13 0.03
C ARG A 447 39.27 -32.63 0.20
N GLU A 448 38.30 -33.35 0.77
CA GLU A 448 38.40 -34.79 1.01
C GLU A 448 38.06 -35.61 -0.24
N ARG A 449 37.45 -34.96 -1.27
CA ARG A 449 36.97 -35.61 -2.50
C ARG A 449 37.69 -35.14 -3.76
N ASP A 450 38.96 -34.75 -3.62
CA ASP A 450 39.82 -34.39 -4.77
C ASP A 450 39.16 -33.35 -5.70
N GLY A 451 38.62 -32.27 -5.12
CA GLY A 451 37.99 -31.18 -5.87
C GLY A 451 36.55 -31.45 -6.33
N LYS A 452 36.03 -32.67 -6.20
CA LYS A 452 34.70 -33.06 -6.68
C LYS A 452 33.58 -32.77 -5.65
N VAL A 453 32.49 -32.19 -6.12
CA VAL A 453 31.31 -31.83 -5.31
C VAL A 453 30.05 -32.55 -5.81
N PRO A 454 29.20 -33.09 -4.92
CA PRO A 454 27.94 -33.69 -5.34
C PRO A 454 26.89 -32.64 -5.75
N VAL A 455 26.17 -32.96 -6.83
CA VAL A 455 25.00 -32.23 -7.33
C VAL A 455 23.75 -33.04 -7.04
N VAL A 456 22.77 -32.40 -6.41
CA VAL A 456 21.52 -33.02 -5.98
C VAL A 456 20.34 -32.23 -6.52
N PHE A 457 19.38 -32.96 -7.12
CA PHE A 457 18.12 -32.40 -7.59
C PHE A 457 16.97 -32.79 -6.66
N THR A 458 16.06 -31.85 -6.41
CA THR A 458 14.80 -32.12 -5.71
C THR A 458 13.63 -31.58 -6.51
N LEU A 459 12.54 -32.35 -6.57
CA LEU A 459 11.27 -31.93 -7.14
C LEU A 459 10.24 -31.77 -6.01
N ASN A 460 9.67 -30.57 -5.87
CA ASN A 460 8.73 -30.22 -4.80
C ASN A 460 9.24 -30.56 -3.39
N GLY A 461 10.55 -30.41 -3.18
CA GLY A 461 11.23 -30.71 -1.91
C GLY A 461 11.58 -32.18 -1.70
N LYS A 462 11.17 -33.10 -2.58
CA LYS A 462 11.57 -34.51 -2.53
C LYS A 462 12.83 -34.74 -3.37
N LYS A 463 13.85 -35.36 -2.78
CA LYS A 463 15.09 -35.72 -3.48
C LYS A 463 14.79 -36.70 -4.62
N ILE A 464 15.33 -36.43 -5.80
CA ILE A 464 15.29 -37.34 -6.95
C ILE A 464 16.44 -38.34 -6.78
N ILE A 465 16.13 -39.63 -6.80
CA ILE A 465 17.08 -40.72 -6.54
C ILE A 465 17.30 -41.50 -7.84
N MET A 466 18.53 -41.85 -8.19
CA MET A 466 18.85 -42.64 -9.39
C MET A 466 18.61 -44.14 -9.15
N LYS A 467 18.22 -44.89 -10.18
CA LYS A 467 17.92 -46.34 -10.05
C LYS A 467 19.16 -47.20 -9.82
N GLU A 468 20.28 -46.85 -10.46
CA GLU A 468 21.52 -47.62 -10.49
C GLU A 468 22.52 -47.09 -9.45
N GLY A 469 22.45 -47.57 -8.20
CA GLY A 469 23.55 -47.63 -7.21
C GLY A 469 24.33 -46.36 -6.77
N GLU A 470 24.34 -45.27 -7.54
CA GLU A 470 25.02 -44.02 -7.28
C GLU A 470 24.02 -42.98 -6.77
N ASP A 471 24.07 -42.67 -5.48
CA ASP A 471 23.14 -41.72 -4.85
C ASP A 471 23.43 -40.23 -5.14
N GLN A 472 24.54 -39.95 -5.85
CA GLN A 472 25.09 -38.61 -6.05
C GLN A 472 25.87 -38.51 -7.37
N ILE A 473 25.68 -37.41 -8.12
CA ILE A 473 26.48 -37.08 -9.30
C ILE A 473 27.53 -36.04 -8.93
N PHE A 474 28.79 -36.27 -9.29
CA PHE A 474 29.91 -35.42 -8.88
C PHE A 474 30.39 -34.47 -9.97
N MET A 475 30.37 -33.17 -9.76
CA MET A 475 31.01 -32.19 -10.65
C MET A 475 32.39 -31.82 -10.13
N ASP A 476 33.31 -31.50 -11.03
CA ASP A 476 34.60 -30.90 -10.65
C ASP A 476 34.37 -29.42 -10.29
N ALA A 477 34.67 -29.05 -9.04
CA ALA A 477 34.50 -27.68 -8.54
C ALA A 477 35.80 -26.87 -8.54
N ASP A 478 36.88 -27.37 -9.15
CA ASP A 478 38.08 -26.56 -9.38
C ASP A 478 37.88 -25.55 -10.52
N LYS A 479 36.91 -25.83 -11.39
CA LYS A 479 36.29 -24.84 -12.27
C LYS A 479 35.02 -24.23 -11.62
N PRO A 480 34.73 -22.94 -11.86
CA PRO A 480 33.48 -22.35 -11.38
C PRO A 480 32.27 -23.01 -12.04
N LEU A 481 31.30 -23.40 -11.20
CA LEU A 481 30.08 -24.07 -11.60
C LEU A 481 28.93 -23.08 -11.61
N TYR A 482 28.22 -22.96 -12.74
CA TYR A 482 27.14 -21.99 -12.93
C TYR A 482 25.78 -22.69 -13.03
N PRO A 483 24.72 -22.09 -12.46
CA PRO A 483 23.36 -22.51 -12.75
C PRO A 483 23.02 -22.25 -14.22
N CYS A 484 22.42 -23.24 -14.86
CA CYS A 484 21.93 -23.12 -16.23
C CYS A 484 20.53 -23.72 -16.34
N ILE A 485 19.73 -23.10 -17.18
CA ILE A 485 18.40 -23.55 -17.53
C ILE A 485 18.23 -23.44 -19.04
N SER A 486 17.65 -24.46 -19.64
CA SER A 486 17.34 -24.49 -21.07
C SER A 486 15.91 -24.92 -21.27
N MET A 487 15.23 -24.28 -22.22
CA MET A 487 13.82 -24.52 -22.47
C MET A 487 13.49 -24.33 -23.95
N THR A 488 12.37 -24.89 -24.38
CA THR A 488 11.82 -24.69 -25.73
C THR A 488 10.76 -23.60 -25.75
N ASP A 489 10.35 -23.22 -26.96
CA ASP A 489 9.32 -22.22 -27.19
C ASP A 489 8.04 -22.43 -26.36
N GLY A 490 7.47 -21.33 -25.85
CA GLY A 490 6.29 -21.31 -25.00
C GLY A 490 6.52 -21.70 -23.53
N CYS A 491 7.75 -22.00 -23.12
CA CYS A 491 8.09 -22.24 -21.73
C CYS A 491 8.24 -20.93 -20.95
N SER A 492 7.80 -20.93 -19.69
CA SER A 492 8.00 -19.81 -18.76
C SER A 492 8.30 -20.33 -17.36
N VAL A 493 9.32 -19.77 -16.71
CA VAL A 493 9.81 -20.23 -15.42
C VAL A 493 10.27 -19.07 -14.54
N LEU A 494 10.05 -19.19 -13.23
CA LEU A 494 10.63 -18.28 -12.24
C LEU A 494 11.87 -18.92 -11.63
N VAL A 495 12.98 -18.19 -11.62
CA VAL A 495 14.24 -18.71 -11.08
C VAL A 495 14.77 -17.86 -9.94
N LYS A 496 15.47 -18.49 -9.00
CA LYS A 496 16.10 -17.79 -7.87
C LYS A 496 17.35 -18.55 -7.40
N MET A 497 18.44 -17.81 -7.19
CA MET A 497 19.56 -18.28 -6.36
C MET A 497 19.23 -18.11 -4.88
N CYS A 498 19.35 -19.18 -4.10
CA CYS A 498 19.00 -19.19 -2.68
C CYS A 498 20.27 -19.34 -1.84
N SER A 499 20.38 -18.51 -0.80
CA SER A 499 21.44 -18.64 0.20
C SER A 499 21.17 -19.84 1.10
N ARG A 500 22.21 -20.32 1.78
CA ARG A 500 22.08 -21.36 2.80
C ARG A 500 21.20 -20.92 4.00
N GLU A 501 21.32 -19.65 4.43
CA GLU A 501 20.58 -19.09 5.56
C GLU A 501 19.06 -18.91 5.31
N ASP A 502 18.66 -18.64 4.06
CA ASP A 502 17.25 -18.53 3.64
C ASP A 502 16.45 -19.84 3.89
N LEU A 503 17.15 -20.98 3.99
CA LEU A 503 16.53 -22.30 4.13
C LEU A 503 16.42 -22.76 5.58
N ASP A 504 17.45 -22.53 6.40
CA ASP A 504 17.37 -22.80 7.84
C ASP A 504 16.27 -21.95 8.48
N SER A 505 16.12 -20.71 8.03
CA SER A 505 15.04 -19.82 8.45
C SER A 505 13.65 -20.32 8.00
N LYS A 506 13.49 -20.82 6.77
CA LYS A 506 12.22 -21.41 6.30
C LYS A 506 11.86 -22.73 6.99
N ALA A 507 12.83 -23.61 7.21
CA ALA A 507 12.64 -24.86 7.94
C ALA A 507 12.25 -24.60 9.40
N THR A 508 12.90 -23.61 10.03
CA THR A 508 12.54 -23.14 11.37
C THR A 508 11.13 -22.53 11.40
N ALA A 509 10.76 -21.71 10.40
CA ALA A 509 9.43 -21.12 10.30
C ALA A 509 8.32 -22.19 10.15
N GLN A 510 8.52 -23.21 9.31
CA GLN A 510 7.57 -24.32 9.16
C GLN A 510 7.43 -25.14 10.46
N SER A 511 8.54 -25.37 11.18
CA SER A 511 8.51 -26.03 12.48
C SER A 511 7.75 -25.20 13.53
N MET A 512 7.94 -23.88 13.54
CA MET A 512 7.21 -22.96 14.42
C MET A 512 5.71 -22.91 14.08
N GLU A 513 5.35 -22.91 12.80
CA GLU A 513 3.95 -22.88 12.35
C GLU A 513 3.20 -24.14 12.79
N LYS A 514 3.84 -25.31 12.68
CA LYS A 514 3.30 -26.58 13.18
C LYS A 514 3.09 -26.55 14.70
N ARG A 515 4.08 -26.07 15.45
CA ARG A 515 3.94 -25.89 16.92
C ARG A 515 2.83 -24.91 17.29
N MET A 516 2.66 -23.85 16.51
CA MET A 516 1.62 -22.85 16.77
C MET A 516 0.21 -23.41 16.50
N THR A 517 0.07 -24.32 15.54
CA THR A 517 -1.20 -25.03 15.30
C THR A 517 -1.52 -26.00 16.44
N GLU A 518 -0.53 -26.76 16.90
CA GLU A 518 -0.67 -27.66 18.06
C GLU A 518 -1.09 -26.90 19.34
N ILE A 519 -0.46 -25.75 19.62
CA ILE A 519 -0.81 -24.89 20.76
C ILE A 519 -2.23 -24.35 20.62
N LYS A 520 -2.65 -23.97 19.40
CA LYS A 520 -3.99 -23.45 19.15
C LYS A 520 -5.06 -24.50 19.45
N GLU A 521 -4.87 -25.73 18.99
CA GLU A 521 -5.78 -26.86 19.29
C GLU A 521 -5.84 -27.14 20.80
N GLN A 522 -4.70 -27.09 21.49
CA GLN A 522 -4.64 -27.28 22.94
C GLN A 522 -5.37 -26.16 23.71
N ASN A 523 -5.28 -24.92 23.23
CA ASN A 523 -5.96 -23.78 23.84
C ASN A 523 -7.48 -23.83 23.61
N GLU A 524 -7.93 -24.17 22.40
CA GLU A 524 -9.35 -24.38 22.10
C GLU A 524 -9.98 -25.49 22.97
N SER A 525 -9.25 -26.60 23.18
CA SER A 525 -9.66 -27.68 24.10
C SER A 525 -9.75 -27.20 25.55
N SER A 526 -8.82 -26.35 25.99
CA SER A 526 -8.82 -25.79 27.35
C SER A 526 -9.98 -24.82 27.58
N ILE A 527 -10.29 -23.97 26.59
CA ILE A 527 -11.45 -23.06 26.61
C ILE A 527 -12.76 -23.85 26.71
N ALA A 528 -12.90 -24.94 25.94
CA ALA A 528 -14.08 -25.80 26.00
C ALA A 528 -14.29 -26.44 27.39
N ARG A 529 -13.20 -26.80 28.09
CA ARG A 529 -13.26 -27.31 29.47
C ARG A 529 -13.68 -26.23 30.47
N LEU A 530 -13.17 -25.00 30.32
CA LEU A 530 -13.55 -23.87 31.17
C LEU A 530 -15.03 -23.51 31.02
N ALA A 531 -15.54 -23.47 29.78
CA ALA A 531 -16.96 -23.23 29.53
C ALA A 531 -17.87 -24.30 30.20
N LYS A 532 -17.41 -25.56 30.25
CA LYS A 532 -18.12 -26.65 30.93
C LYS A 532 -18.11 -26.49 32.45
N LEU A 533 -17.02 -26.00 33.02
CA LEU A 533 -16.90 -25.68 34.44
C LEU A 533 -17.79 -24.50 34.82
N GLU A 534 -17.79 -23.43 34.02
CA GLU A 534 -18.62 -22.24 34.23
C GLU A 534 -20.11 -22.62 34.25
N LYS A 535 -20.57 -23.42 33.29
CA LYS A 535 -21.93 -23.96 33.28
C LYS A 535 -22.26 -24.79 34.53
N GLY A 536 -21.32 -25.63 34.97
CA GLY A 536 -21.50 -26.41 36.20
C GLY A 536 -21.61 -25.54 37.45
N VAL A 537 -20.87 -24.41 37.51
CA VAL A 537 -20.98 -23.44 38.60
C VAL A 537 -22.34 -22.74 38.57
N GLU A 538 -22.82 -22.34 37.39
CA GLU A 538 -24.16 -21.74 37.24
C GLU A 538 -25.28 -22.70 37.70
N ASP A 539 -25.20 -23.97 37.32
CA ASP A 539 -26.17 -24.99 37.72
C ASP A 539 -26.20 -25.17 39.26
N VAL A 540 -25.04 -25.21 39.91
CA VAL A 540 -24.94 -25.30 41.39
C VAL A 540 -25.52 -24.04 42.05
N LEU A 541 -25.25 -22.88 41.48
CA LEU A 541 -25.72 -21.59 42.01
C LEU A 541 -27.25 -21.46 41.87
N ALA A 542 -27.83 -22.03 40.82
CA ALA A 542 -29.28 -22.15 40.65
C ALA A 542 -29.91 -23.07 41.71
N ILE A 543 -29.30 -24.23 41.98
CA ILE A 543 -29.77 -25.16 43.03
C ILE A 543 -29.72 -24.51 44.41
N LEU A 544 -28.62 -23.81 44.74
CA LEU A 544 -28.47 -23.09 46.01
C LEU A 544 -29.55 -22.02 46.20
N LYS A 545 -29.88 -21.27 45.15
CA LYS A 545 -30.96 -20.28 45.18
C LYS A 545 -32.33 -20.93 45.42
N ASP A 546 -32.56 -22.13 44.87
CA ASP A 546 -33.83 -22.85 45.05
C ASP A 546 -33.97 -23.42 46.47
N ILE A 547 -32.87 -23.91 47.06
CA ILE A 547 -32.83 -24.36 48.47
C ILE A 547 -33.08 -23.18 49.42
N LEU A 548 -32.45 -22.02 49.19
CA LEU A 548 -32.63 -20.83 50.02
C LEU A 548 -34.03 -20.21 49.95
N LYS A 549 -34.82 -20.53 48.91
CA LYS A 549 -36.22 -20.09 48.77
C LYS A 549 -37.22 -20.96 49.52
N LYS A 550 -36.84 -22.16 49.99
CA LYS A 550 -37.72 -23.00 50.80
C LYS A 550 -37.65 -22.54 52.24
N ASP A 551 -38.68 -21.82 52.68
CA ASP A 551 -38.85 -21.40 54.08
C ASP A 551 -38.70 -22.61 55.03
N PRO A 552 -38.05 -22.43 56.19
CA PRO A 552 -37.97 -23.49 57.19
C PRO A 552 -39.37 -23.86 57.68
N PRO A 553 -39.61 -25.14 58.02
CA PRO A 553 -40.91 -25.58 58.50
C PRO A 553 -41.24 -24.81 59.79
N LYS A 554 -42.40 -24.12 59.78
CA LYS A 554 -42.98 -23.52 60.98
C LYS A 554 -43.27 -24.63 61.99
N VAL A 555 -42.52 -24.65 63.08
CA VAL A 555 -42.82 -25.42 64.30
C VAL A 555 -43.81 -24.64 65.14
#